data_AF-A0A430JL80-F1
#
_entry.id   AF-A0A430JL80-F1
#
_cell.length_a   1.000
_cell.length_b   1.000
_cell.length_c   1.000
_cell.angle_alpha   90.00
_cell.angle_beta   90.00
_cell.angle_gamma   90.00
#
_symmetry.space_group_name_H-M   'P 1'
#
loop_
_entity.id
_entity.type
_entity.pdbx_description
1 polymer ?
#
loop_
_entity_poly.entity_id
_entity_poly.type
_entity_poly.pdbx_seq_one_letter_code
_entity_poly.pdbx_strand_id
1 'polypeptide(L)'
;MIQMPGVLSYVTLPDATERTFTNKDAQKFAKIRLLQRALDVEAKIASRGLSDTDIMDIENAIQALDVAPFIESEEKEQLIPEFLTVRDVSLITGLAPQVVRRHLQNGKYEGFQNAGENTTWHVYPTQFLTHPNWQKFLKEREKGFEHSKQVANLALELLELEPPADANDAAK
;
A
#
# COMPACT_ATOMS: atom_id res chain seq x y z
N MET A 1 4.96 9.47 19.57
CA MET A 1 5.43 9.18 18.20
C MET A 1 6.91 8.79 18.30
N ILE A 2 7.23 7.50 18.38
CA ILE A 2 8.62 7.02 18.44
C ILE A 2 8.97 6.55 17.04
N GLN A 3 9.84 7.27 16.33
CA GLN A 3 10.34 6.79 15.05
C GLN A 3 11.30 5.62 15.28
N MET A 4 10.92 4.41 14.82
CA MET A 4 11.77 3.21 14.83
C MET A 4 13.21 3.41 14.30
N PRO A 5 13.49 4.24 13.27
CA PRO A 5 14.88 4.49 12.84
C PRO A 5 15.75 5.14 13.93
N GLY A 6 15.16 5.86 14.89
CA GLY A 6 15.89 6.49 15.99
C GLY A 6 16.29 5.53 17.11
N VAL A 7 15.57 4.43 17.34
CA VAL A 7 15.90 3.50 18.43
C VAL A 7 17.11 2.64 18.06
N LEU A 8 17.22 2.25 16.79
CA LEU A 8 18.34 1.42 16.31
C LEU A 8 19.68 2.15 16.29
N SER A 9 19.71 3.49 16.30
CA SER A 9 20.97 4.25 16.43
C SER A 9 21.60 4.14 17.82
N TYR A 10 20.80 3.85 18.85
CA TYR A 10 21.29 3.67 20.22
C TYR A 10 21.76 2.22 20.51
N VAL A 11 21.51 1.28 19.59
CA VAL A 11 21.95 -0.11 19.72
C VAL A 11 23.31 -0.26 19.05
N THR A 12 24.36 -0.36 19.88
CA THR A 12 25.73 -0.64 19.44
C THR A 12 25.95 -2.14 19.38
N LEU A 13 26.37 -2.66 18.23
CA LEU A 13 26.88 -4.03 18.15
C LEU A 13 28.35 -4.02 18.59
N PRO A 14 28.84 -5.07 19.25
CA PRO A 14 30.27 -5.21 19.49
C PRO A 14 31.07 -5.16 18.18
N ASP A 15 32.21 -4.47 18.16
CA ASP A 15 33.05 -4.25 16.95
C ASP A 15 33.42 -5.55 16.22
N ALA A 16 33.52 -6.66 16.94
CA ALA A 16 33.81 -7.97 16.38
C ALA A 16 32.68 -8.51 15.50
N THR A 17 31.42 -8.19 15.81
CA THR A 17 30.24 -8.62 15.06
C THR A 17 29.89 -7.66 13.92
N GLU A 18 30.16 -6.35 14.05
CA GLU A 18 29.93 -5.39 12.95
C GLU A 18 30.81 -5.68 11.73
N ARG A 19 32.05 -6.12 11.95
CA ARG A 19 33.00 -6.49 10.90
C ARG A 19 32.65 -7.79 10.16
N THR A 20 31.80 -8.63 10.76
CA THR A 20 31.36 -9.89 10.16
C THR A 20 30.25 -9.68 9.13
N PHE A 21 29.49 -8.58 9.26
CA PHE A 21 28.37 -8.28 8.38
C PHE A 21 28.76 -7.20 7.36
N THR A 22 29.03 -7.61 6.13
CA THR A 22 29.38 -6.69 5.02
C THR A 22 28.19 -5.87 4.51
N ASN A 23 26.96 -6.33 4.78
CA ASN A 23 25.72 -5.69 4.32
C ASN A 23 25.10 -4.82 5.42
N LYS A 24 24.78 -3.56 5.08
CA LYS A 24 24.09 -2.61 5.96
C LYS A 24 22.73 -3.13 6.45
N ASP A 25 22.00 -3.88 5.63
CA ASP A 25 20.71 -4.44 6.04
C ASP A 25 20.87 -5.61 7.00
N ALA A 26 21.93 -6.41 6.84
CA ALA A 26 22.28 -7.47 7.79
C ALA A 26 22.67 -6.88 9.16
N GLN A 27 23.39 -5.75 9.17
CA GLN A 27 23.72 -5.03 10.41
C GLN A 27 22.46 -4.48 11.09
N LYS A 28 21.54 -3.86 10.34
CA LYS A 28 20.24 -3.40 10.88
C LYS A 28 19.45 -4.56 11.48
N PHE A 29 19.34 -5.68 10.76
CA PHE A 29 18.64 -6.86 11.24
C PHE A 29 19.27 -7.45 12.51
N ALA A 30 20.61 -7.50 12.58
CA ALA A 30 21.33 -7.93 13.78
C ALA A 30 21.04 -7.03 14.99
N LYS A 31 20.99 -5.70 14.80
CA LYS A 31 20.59 -4.75 15.84
C LYS A 31 19.16 -4.98 16.34
N ILE A 32 18.22 -5.20 15.41
CA ILE A 32 16.82 -5.53 15.74
C ILE A 32 16.76 -6.82 16.57
N ARG A 33 17.48 -7.88 16.16
CA ARG A 33 17.50 -9.15 16.90
C ARG A 33 18.10 -9.03 18.29
N LEU A 34 19.13 -8.19 18.45
CA LEU A 34 19.72 -7.94 19.77
C LEU A 34 18.74 -7.22 20.69
N LEU A 35 18.03 -6.22 20.17
CA LEU A 35 17.01 -5.47 20.91
C LEU A 35 15.82 -6.36 21.31
N GLN A 36 15.34 -7.23 20.41
CA GLN A 36 14.31 -8.23 20.73
C GLN A 36 14.73 -9.12 21.91
N ARG A 37 15.96 -9.65 21.89
CA ARG A 37 16.45 -10.49 22.99
C ARG A 37 16.53 -9.74 24.32
N ALA A 38 16.94 -8.47 24.31
CA ALA A 38 16.97 -7.66 25.51
C ALA A 38 15.56 -7.43 26.07
N LEU A 39 14.61 -7.08 25.20
CA LEU A 39 13.20 -6.92 25.57
C LEU A 39 12.58 -8.22 26.10
N ASP A 40 12.90 -9.38 25.51
CA ASP A 40 12.40 -10.68 26.00
C ASP A 40 12.89 -10.97 27.42
N VAL A 41 14.13 -10.59 27.74
CA VAL A 41 14.69 -10.75 29.09
C VAL A 41 13.98 -9.82 30.06
N GLU A 42 13.79 -8.54 29.68
CA GLU A 42 13.09 -7.55 30.49
C GLU A 42 11.63 -7.97 30.74
N ALA A 43 10.94 -8.46 29.71
CA ALA A 43 9.57 -8.93 29.78
C ALA A 43 9.42 -10.11 30.75
N LYS A 44 10.37 -11.06 30.71
CA LYS A 44 10.44 -12.18 31.67
C LYS A 44 10.74 -11.73 33.09
N ILE A 45 11.43 -10.61 33.27
CA ILE A 45 11.68 -10.06 34.61
C ILE A 45 10.42 -9.37 35.11
N ALA A 46 9.77 -8.57 34.26
CA ALA A 46 8.52 -7.90 34.57
C ALA A 46 7.40 -8.89 34.90
N SER A 47 7.30 -10.00 34.17
CA SER A 47 6.25 -11.02 34.35
C SER A 47 6.37 -11.83 35.64
N ARG A 48 7.51 -11.81 36.35
CA ARG A 48 7.73 -12.62 37.58
C ARG A 48 6.81 -12.23 38.75
N GLY A 49 6.24 -11.04 38.72
CA GLY A 49 5.32 -10.55 39.76
C GLY A 49 3.85 -10.52 39.36
N LEU A 50 3.52 -10.95 38.14
CA LEU A 50 2.17 -10.93 37.59
C LEU A 50 1.54 -12.31 37.69
N SER A 51 0.23 -12.36 37.96
CA SER A 51 -0.53 -13.60 37.88
C SER A 51 -0.90 -13.90 36.43
N ASP A 52 -1.20 -15.16 36.13
CA ASP A 52 -1.61 -15.57 34.78
C ASP A 52 -2.87 -14.83 34.29
N THR A 53 -3.75 -14.41 35.21
CA THR A 53 -4.92 -13.58 34.90
C THR A 53 -4.53 -12.16 34.53
N ASP A 54 -3.54 -11.56 35.21
CA ASP A 54 -3.08 -10.20 34.88
C ASP A 54 -2.39 -10.15 33.52
N ILE A 55 -1.62 -11.19 33.18
CA ILE A 55 -0.98 -11.33 31.86
C ILE A 55 -2.04 -11.38 30.76
N MET A 56 -3.09 -12.18 30.97
CA MET A 56 -4.19 -12.32 30.01
C MET A 56 -4.98 -11.01 29.83
N ASP A 57 -5.23 -10.27 30.91
CA ASP A 57 -5.89 -8.96 30.84
C ASP A 57 -5.03 -7.92 30.10
N ILE A 58 -3.72 -7.94 30.30
CA ILE A 58 -2.77 -7.07 29.57
C ILE A 58 -2.76 -7.41 28.08
N GLU A 59 -2.67 -8.70 27.72
CA GLU A 59 -2.69 -9.13 26.32
C GLU A 59 -4.00 -8.76 25.63
N ASN A 60 -5.14 -8.97 26.30
CA ASN A 60 -6.46 -8.57 25.79
C ASN A 60 -6.56 -7.05 25.58
N ALA A 61 -6.02 -6.26 26.51
CA ALA A 61 -5.99 -4.80 26.37
C ALA A 61 -5.11 -4.34 25.20
N ILE A 62 -3.96 -4.99 25.00
CA ILE A 62 -3.06 -4.73 23.86
C ILE A 62 -3.71 -5.16 22.53
N GLN A 63 -4.43 -6.28 22.50
CA GLN A 63 -5.08 -6.76 21.29
C GLN A 63 -6.32 -5.93 20.92
N ALA A 64 -6.97 -5.32 21.92
CA ALA A 64 -8.06 -4.37 21.71
C ALA A 64 -7.57 -2.98 21.25
N LEU A 65 -6.29 -2.65 21.50
CA LEU A 65 -5.65 -1.51 20.88
C LEU A 65 -5.42 -1.83 19.40
N ASP A 66 -6.07 -1.08 18.51
CA ASP A 66 -5.75 -1.12 17.09
C ASP A 66 -4.30 -0.62 16.92
N VAL A 67 -3.37 -1.57 16.77
CA VAL A 67 -1.93 -1.29 16.61
C VAL A 67 -1.57 -1.01 15.15
N ALA A 68 -2.51 -1.21 14.22
CA ALA A 68 -2.35 -0.94 12.79
C ALA A 68 -1.89 0.50 12.44
N PRO A 69 -2.30 1.58 13.15
CA PRO A 69 -1.80 2.92 12.87
C PRO A 69 -0.40 3.21 13.44
N PHE A 70 0.18 2.31 14.25
CA PHE A 70 1.50 2.51 14.89
C PHE A 70 2.63 1.73 14.22
N ILE A 71 2.30 0.66 13.50
CA ILE A 71 3.21 -0.02 12.59
C ILE A 71 2.92 0.59 11.22
N GLU A 72 3.77 1.49 10.73
CA GLU A 72 3.79 1.78 9.30
C GLU A 72 4.16 0.47 8.59
N SER A 73 3.16 -0.34 8.28
CA SER A 73 3.27 -1.36 7.28
C SER A 73 3.59 -0.62 5.98
N GLU A 74 4.89 -0.53 5.67
CA GLU A 74 5.35 -0.28 4.30
C GLU A 74 4.85 -1.37 3.34
N GLU A 75 4.13 -2.38 3.84
CA GLU A 75 3.18 -3.19 3.10
C GLU A 75 1.81 -2.51 3.02
N LYS A 76 1.75 -1.27 2.53
CA LYS A 76 0.64 -1.01 1.61
C LYS A 76 0.90 -1.97 0.48
N GLU A 77 0.17 -3.07 0.42
CA GLU A 77 0.02 -3.87 -0.79
C GLU A 77 -0.21 -2.84 -1.90
N GLN A 78 0.85 -2.51 -2.64
CA GLN A 78 0.72 -1.64 -3.79
C GLN A 78 -0.11 -2.50 -4.71
N LEU A 79 -1.41 -2.20 -4.77
CA LEU A 79 -2.36 -2.83 -5.66
C LEU A 79 -1.88 -2.50 -7.06
N ILE A 80 -0.91 -3.28 -7.55
CA ILE A 80 -0.39 -3.18 -8.89
C ILE A 80 -1.59 -3.51 -9.76
N PRO A 81 -2.06 -2.58 -10.59
CA PRO A 81 -3.18 -2.83 -11.47
C PRO A 81 -2.89 -4.07 -12.32
N GLU A 82 -3.87 -4.93 -12.57
CA GLU A 82 -3.67 -6.11 -13.41
C GLU A 82 -3.20 -5.73 -14.82
N PHE A 83 -3.76 -4.63 -15.36
CA PHE A 83 -3.38 -4.05 -16.64
C PHE A 83 -3.36 -2.53 -16.57
N LEU A 84 -2.49 -1.93 -17.39
CA LEU A 84 -2.40 -0.51 -17.64
C LEU A 84 -3.01 -0.15 -18.98
N THR A 85 -3.65 1.01 -19.06
CA THR A 85 -4.09 1.59 -20.32
C THR A 85 -2.96 2.38 -20.99
N VAL A 86 -3.10 2.70 -22.28
CA VAL A 86 -2.17 3.59 -23.00
C VAL A 86 -2.02 4.94 -22.30
N ARG A 87 -3.10 5.44 -21.70
CA ARG A 87 -3.09 6.70 -20.95
C ARG A 87 -2.25 6.57 -19.68
N ASP A 88 -2.38 5.46 -18.96
CA ASP A 88 -1.59 5.19 -17.75
C ASP A 88 -0.10 5.11 -18.09
N VAL A 89 0.26 4.37 -19.14
CA VAL A 89 1.66 4.24 -19.59
C VAL A 89 2.22 5.60 -20.05
N SER A 90 1.39 6.44 -20.68
CA SER A 90 1.76 7.81 -21.03
C SER A 90 2.09 8.66 -19.80
N LEU A 91 1.32 8.53 -18.72
CA LEU A 91 1.59 9.22 -17.45
C LEU A 91 2.88 8.74 -16.77
N ILE A 92 3.15 7.43 -16.83
CA ILE A 92 4.36 6.84 -16.23
C ILE A 92 5.60 7.26 -17.01
N THR A 93 5.57 7.11 -18.33
CA THR A 93 6.74 7.30 -19.21
C THR A 93 6.93 8.74 -19.66
N GLY A 94 5.91 9.60 -19.53
CA GLY A 94 5.89 10.95 -20.09
C GLY A 94 5.79 11.00 -21.61
N LEU A 95 5.57 9.85 -22.27
CA LEU A 95 5.44 9.77 -23.73
C LEU A 95 4.02 10.08 -24.16
N ALA A 96 3.85 10.67 -25.35
CA ALA A 96 2.53 10.86 -25.93
C ALA A 96 1.82 9.51 -26.20
N PRO A 97 0.50 9.39 -26.01
CA PRO A 97 -0.25 8.14 -26.20
C PRO A 97 -0.03 7.46 -27.57
N GLN A 98 0.15 8.24 -28.63
CA GLN A 98 0.44 7.73 -29.98
C GLN A 98 1.79 7.00 -30.04
N VAL A 99 2.80 7.50 -29.33
CA VAL A 99 4.13 6.88 -29.25
C VAL A 99 4.05 5.57 -28.48
N VAL A 100 3.28 5.55 -27.38
CA VAL A 100 3.03 4.34 -26.60
C VAL A 100 2.35 3.26 -27.45
N ARG A 101 1.33 3.61 -28.24
CA ARG A 101 0.68 2.67 -29.19
C ARG A 101 1.66 2.11 -30.21
N ARG A 102 2.52 2.96 -30.77
CA ARG A 102 3.56 2.52 -31.70
C ARG A 102 4.55 1.56 -31.02
N HIS A 103 4.89 1.80 -29.77
CA HIS A 103 5.75 0.90 -28.99
C HIS A 103 5.10 -0.45 -28.70
N LEU A 104 3.78 -0.48 -28.46
CA LEU A 104 3.03 -1.73 -28.33
C LEU A 104 2.96 -2.50 -29.65
N GLN A 105 2.68 -1.81 -30.77
CA GLN A 105 2.65 -2.44 -32.11
C GLN A 105 4.02 -2.97 -32.55
N ASN A 106 5.10 -2.28 -32.18
CA ASN A 106 6.47 -2.69 -32.50
C ASN A 106 7.03 -3.75 -31.53
N GLY A 107 6.28 -4.17 -30.51
CA GLY A 107 6.72 -5.16 -29.50
C GLY A 107 7.76 -4.63 -28.51
N LYS A 108 7.93 -3.30 -28.39
CA LYS A 108 8.81 -2.69 -27.37
C LYS A 108 8.17 -2.71 -25.98
N TYR A 109 6.85 -2.61 -25.92
CA TYR A 109 6.08 -2.83 -24.70
C TYR A 109 5.24 -4.10 -24.88
N GLU A 110 5.18 -4.93 -23.85
CA GLU A 110 4.34 -6.12 -23.89
C GLU A 110 2.93 -5.77 -23.41
N GLY A 111 1.95 -6.18 -24.20
CA GLY A 111 0.55 -5.97 -23.96
C GLY A 111 -0.28 -6.64 -25.04
N PHE A 112 -1.59 -6.64 -24.87
CA PHE A 112 -2.52 -7.18 -25.84
C PHE A 112 -3.62 -6.17 -26.14
N GLN A 113 -4.31 -6.40 -27.25
CA GLN A 113 -5.47 -5.64 -27.65
C GLN A 113 -6.66 -6.60 -27.70
N ASN A 114 -7.77 -6.22 -27.08
CA ASN A 114 -8.98 -7.05 -27.17
C ASN A 114 -9.52 -7.04 -28.60
N ALA A 115 -9.92 -8.23 -29.08
CA ALA A 115 -10.57 -8.37 -30.37
C ALA A 115 -12.04 -7.91 -30.26
N GLY A 116 -12.40 -6.81 -30.93
CA GLY A 116 -13.74 -6.22 -30.94
C GLY A 116 -13.76 -4.83 -31.59
N GLU A 117 -14.93 -4.19 -31.71
CA GLU A 117 -15.06 -2.86 -32.32
C GLU A 117 -14.31 -1.75 -31.57
N ASN A 118 -14.21 -1.85 -30.24
CA ASN A 118 -13.47 -0.92 -29.39
C ASN A 118 -12.13 -1.52 -28.95
N THR A 119 -11.16 -1.45 -29.85
CA THR A 119 -9.84 -2.07 -29.68
C THR A 119 -8.96 -1.34 -28.66
N THR A 120 -9.23 -1.56 -27.38
CA THR A 120 -8.45 -1.01 -26.26
C THR A 120 -7.21 -1.84 -26.01
N TRP A 121 -6.07 -1.16 -25.82
CA TRP A 121 -4.79 -1.78 -25.48
C TRP A 121 -4.66 -1.95 -23.97
N HIS A 122 -4.31 -3.17 -23.55
CA HIS A 122 -3.96 -3.56 -22.20
C HIS A 122 -2.46 -3.84 -22.13
N VAL A 123 -1.76 -3.13 -21.25
CA VAL A 123 -0.29 -3.22 -21.11
C VAL A 123 0.07 -3.85 -19.78
N TYR A 124 1.06 -4.76 -19.79
CA TYR A 124 1.51 -5.40 -18.56
C TYR A 124 2.29 -4.39 -17.67
N PRO A 125 1.95 -4.27 -16.38
CA PRO A 125 2.56 -3.27 -15.50
C PRO A 125 3.98 -3.62 -15.04
N THR A 126 4.34 -4.91 -15.09
CA THR A 126 5.63 -5.45 -14.61
C THR A 126 6.83 -4.74 -15.22
N GLN A 127 6.72 -4.28 -16.46
CA GLN A 127 7.76 -3.55 -17.19
C GLN A 127 8.03 -2.13 -16.65
N PHE A 128 7.12 -1.57 -15.87
CA PHE A 128 7.15 -0.19 -15.41
C PHE A 128 7.33 -0.05 -13.90
N LEU A 129 7.41 -1.15 -13.15
CA LEU A 129 7.53 -1.15 -11.69
C LEU A 129 8.80 -0.44 -11.19
N THR A 130 9.89 -0.54 -11.95
CA THR A 130 11.18 0.11 -11.62
C THR A 130 11.26 1.56 -12.08
N HIS A 131 10.21 2.08 -12.74
CA HIS A 131 10.23 3.43 -13.29
C HIS A 131 10.14 4.48 -12.16
N PRO A 132 10.95 5.56 -12.18
CA PRO A 132 10.96 6.56 -11.10
C PRO A 132 9.60 7.24 -10.88
N ASN A 133 8.77 7.31 -11.93
CA ASN A 133 7.43 7.91 -11.87
C ASN A 133 6.32 6.95 -11.41
N TRP A 134 6.64 5.66 -11.19
CA TRP A 134 5.64 4.65 -10.81
C TRP A 134 4.88 5.03 -9.54
N GLN A 135 5.60 5.47 -8.51
CA GLN A 135 5.00 5.90 -7.24
C GLN A 135 4.10 7.14 -7.39
N LYS A 136 4.47 8.06 -8.29
CA LYS A 136 3.65 9.23 -8.58
C LYS A 136 2.36 8.85 -9.30
N PHE A 137 2.45 7.93 -10.26
CA PHE A 137 1.31 7.40 -10.98
C PHE A 137 0.31 6.70 -10.03
N LEU A 138 0.79 5.86 -9.10
CA LEU A 138 -0.08 5.20 -8.13
C LEU A 138 -0.87 6.22 -7.29
N LYS A 139 -0.22 7.28 -6.81
CA LYS A 139 -0.88 8.36 -6.05
C LYS A 139 -1.92 9.11 -6.87
N GLU A 140 -1.66 9.40 -8.14
CA GLU A 140 -2.63 10.06 -9.02
C GLU A 140 -3.83 9.16 -9.32
N ARG A 141 -3.60 7.86 -9.50
CA ARG A 141 -4.65 6.87 -9.72
C ARG A 141 -5.55 6.71 -8.48
N GLU A 142 -4.96 6.64 -7.29
CA GLU A 142 -5.69 6.54 -6.02
C GLU A 142 -6.60 7.76 -5.82
N LYS A 143 -6.09 8.98 -6.06
CA LYS A 143 -6.90 10.21 -6.05
C LYS A 143 -8.04 10.17 -7.07
N GLY A 144 -7.77 9.68 -8.28
CA GLY A 144 -8.80 9.52 -9.30
C GLY A 144 -9.90 8.56 -8.84
N PHE A 145 -9.52 7.44 -8.23
CA PHE A 145 -10.46 6.46 -7.71
C PHE A 145 -11.30 7.02 -6.54
N GLU A 146 -10.68 7.74 -5.60
CA GLU A 146 -11.39 8.43 -4.52
C GLU A 146 -12.43 9.41 -5.07
N HIS A 147 -12.05 10.20 -6.08
CA HIS A 147 -12.98 11.14 -6.71
C HIS A 147 -14.14 10.42 -7.40
N SER A 148 -13.86 9.36 -8.16
CA SER A 148 -14.92 8.54 -8.78
C SER A 148 -15.85 7.91 -7.75
N LYS A 149 -15.32 7.47 -6.60
CA LYS A 149 -16.13 6.93 -5.49
C LYS A 149 -17.03 8.01 -4.88
N GLN A 150 -16.51 9.21 -4.67
CA GLN A 150 -17.32 10.34 -4.18
C GLN A 150 -18.48 10.67 -5.13
N VAL A 151 -18.19 10.73 -6.44
CA VAL A 151 -19.23 10.99 -7.46
C VAL A 151 -20.26 9.86 -7.50
N ALA A 152 -19.83 8.60 -7.42
CA ALA A 152 -20.74 7.46 -7.39
C ALA A 152 -21.64 7.48 -6.15
N ASN A 153 -21.09 7.79 -4.97
CA ASN A 153 -21.87 7.93 -3.74
C ASN A 153 -22.90 9.06 -3.84
N LEU A 154 -22.51 10.21 -4.39
CA LEU A 154 -23.43 11.33 -4.62
C LEU A 154 -24.54 10.95 -5.60
N ALA A 155 -24.22 10.20 -6.66
CA ALA A 155 -25.22 9.71 -7.61
C ALA A 155 -26.22 8.74 -6.97
N LEU A 156 -25.75 7.86 -6.07
CA LEU A 156 -26.62 6.97 -5.29
C LEU A 156 -27.55 7.74 -4.36
N GLU A 157 -27.02 8.74 -3.64
CA GLU A 157 -27.81 9.60 -2.75
C GLU A 157 -28.91 10.37 -3.51
N LEU A 158 -28.62 10.85 -4.71
CA LEU A 158 -29.61 11.53 -5.57
C LEU A 158 -30.71 10.58 -6.07
N LEU A 159 -30.38 9.32 -6.36
CA LEU A 159 -31.35 8.30 -6.76
C LEU A 159 -32.27 7.90 -5.59
N GLU A 160 -31.78 7.94 -4.36
CA GLU A 160 -32.58 7.66 -3.15
C GLU A 160 -33.54 8.81 -2.79
N LEU A 161 -33.28 10.02 -3.29
CA LEU A 161 -34.07 11.23 -3.05
C LEU A 161 -35.15 11.49 -4.13
N GLU A 162 -35.18 10.72 -5.23
CA GLU A 162 -36.29 10.81 -6.18
C GLU A 162 -37.56 10.19 -5.57
N PRO A 163 -38.63 10.98 -5.29
CA PRO A 163 -39.90 10.40 -4.92
C PRO A 163 -40.44 9.57 -6.11
N PRO A 164 -41.15 8.46 -5.88
CA PRO A 164 -41.67 7.62 -6.95
C PRO A 164 -42.54 8.46 -7.89
N ALA A 165 -42.29 8.33 -9.19
CA ALA A 165 -42.95 9.06 -10.28
C ALA A 165 -44.47 8.82 -10.39
N ASP A 166 -45.08 8.09 -9.47
CA ASP A 166 -46.49 7.74 -9.45
C ASP A 166 -47.38 8.77 -8.71
N ALA A 167 -46.82 9.87 -8.20
CA ALA A 167 -47.59 10.87 -7.45
C ALA A 167 -48.21 12.00 -8.30
N ASN A 168 -48.07 11.99 -9.63
CA ASN A 168 -48.55 13.09 -10.49
C ASN A 168 -49.80 12.79 -11.35
N ASP A 169 -50.46 11.64 -11.18
CA ASP A 169 -51.70 11.31 -11.90
C ASP A 169 -52.99 11.39 -11.04
N ALA A 170 -52.91 11.96 -9.83
CA ALA A 170 -54.05 12.08 -8.91
C ALA A 170 -54.57 13.53 -8.73
N ALA A 171 -54.45 14.37 -9.77
CA ALA A 171 -55.10 15.69 -9.79
C ALA A 171 -55.69 16.00 -11.17
N LYS A 172 -56.84 15.39 -11.47
CA LYS A 172 -57.78 15.84 -12.49
C LYS A 172 -59.20 15.73 -11.99
#